data_AF-A0A4R1K1V6-F1
#
_entry.id   AF-A0A4R1K1V6-F1
#
_cell.length_a   1.000
_cell.length_b   1.000
_cell.length_c   1.000
_cell.angle_alpha   90.00
_cell.angle_beta   90.00
_cell.angle_gamma   90.00
#
_symmetry.space_group_name_H-M   'P 1'
#
loop_
_entity.id
_entity.type
_entity.pdbx_description
1 polymer ?
#
loop_
_entity_poly.entity_id
_entity_poly.type
_entity_poly.pdbx_seq_one_letter_code
_entity_poly.pdbx_strand_id
1 'polypeptide(L)'
;MMNNQAWRAIWPYLSCPYELFLHVFYNKLTLKWRLWGSTIVGFFLCAGAQGAQYSGTLGKLPITFQLDEGAALYFYDRYRTPIDLDSAPSVGQNALLFIETNAEGKPVGEFHLQVNGQRLVGYWCNVKTHQHLSVHLKPSTDPRGVIQSSSFKNRYIRVKCLQGGAQMMMIDKSSDQLSQQLMVESSACQSMYNVVVGDYNFDGFADFSTSGQYFAGPNTTRNYYLYQPQKKQYRFNQALSMLVTLSFNQQSKIVTSTNQCCAGRSISVDHYRWQANELKQVDGVCYKRNDDGELVAKARKACY
;
A
#
# COMPACT_ATOMS: atom_id res chain seq x y z
N MET A 1 -29.21 -61.99 -7.54
CA MET A 1 -28.59 -61.59 -6.27
C MET A 1 -27.89 -60.25 -6.54
N MET A 2 -28.48 -59.07 -6.27
CA MET A 2 -28.59 -58.37 -4.96
C MET A 2 -27.25 -58.38 -4.21
N ASN A 3 -26.62 -57.31 -3.70
CA ASN A 3 -26.95 -55.94 -3.23
C ASN A 3 -25.69 -55.05 -3.45
N ASN A 4 -25.68 -53.73 -3.71
CA ASN A 4 -26.29 -52.52 -3.09
C ASN A 4 -25.49 -51.90 -1.91
N GLN A 5 -25.42 -50.54 -1.89
CA GLN A 5 -24.79 -49.56 -0.94
C GLN A 5 -23.51 -48.89 -1.48
N ALA A 6 -23.44 -47.62 -1.92
CA ALA A 6 -24.14 -46.36 -1.63
C ALA A 6 -24.03 -45.89 -0.17
N TRP A 7 -23.04 -45.03 0.13
CA TRP A 7 -23.10 -44.06 1.23
C TRP A 7 -22.57 -42.68 0.80
N ARG A 8 -23.45 -41.70 1.04
CA ARG A 8 -23.26 -40.26 1.00
C ARG A 8 -22.68 -39.78 2.34
N ALA A 9 -21.87 -38.72 2.32
CA ALA A 9 -21.68 -37.78 3.43
C ALA A 9 -21.37 -36.41 2.80
N ILE A 10 -22.37 -35.55 2.56
CA ILE A 10 -22.93 -34.55 3.49
C ILE A 10 -21.82 -33.63 4.04
N TRP A 11 -21.54 -32.56 3.31
CA TRP A 11 -20.91 -31.36 3.85
C TRP A 11 -21.90 -30.68 4.80
N PRO A 12 -21.53 -30.36 6.05
CA PRO A 12 -22.36 -29.49 6.85
C PRO A 12 -22.16 -28.05 6.39
N TYR A 13 -23.28 -27.38 6.13
CA TYR A 13 -23.42 -25.94 6.16
C TYR A 13 -22.91 -25.43 7.51
N LEU A 14 -21.83 -24.65 7.50
CA LEU A 14 -21.48 -23.77 8.61
C LEU A 14 -21.82 -22.35 8.19
N SER A 15 -22.96 -21.91 8.70
CA SER A 15 -23.41 -20.53 8.78
C SER A 15 -22.32 -19.60 9.30
N CYS A 16 -22.14 -18.44 8.65
CA CYS A 16 -21.43 -17.29 9.22
C CYS A 16 -21.97 -16.99 10.62
N PRO A 17 -21.15 -17.03 11.70
CA PRO A 17 -21.54 -16.40 12.94
C PRO A 17 -21.36 -14.87 12.81
N TYR A 18 -22.47 -14.16 13.01
CA TYR A 18 -22.50 -12.72 13.32
C TYR A 18 -22.46 -12.51 14.86
N GLU A 19 -22.09 -11.29 15.26
CA GLU A 19 -21.97 -10.69 16.61
C GLU A 19 -20.58 -10.82 17.27
N LEU A 20 -19.89 -9.76 17.71
CA LEU A 20 -20.35 -8.52 18.35
C LEU A 20 -19.74 -7.23 17.77
N PHE A 21 -20.59 -6.21 17.66
CA PHE A 21 -20.23 -4.80 17.82
C PHE A 21 -19.86 -4.54 19.29
N LEU A 22 -18.75 -3.82 19.53
CA LEU A 22 -18.63 -2.93 20.70
C LEU A 22 -17.59 -1.82 20.42
N HIS A 23 -18.10 -0.58 20.46
CA HIS A 23 -17.33 0.64 20.64
C HIS A 23 -16.49 0.58 21.92
N VAL A 24 -15.21 0.96 21.86
CA VAL A 24 -14.54 1.61 23.00
C VAL A 24 -13.61 2.72 22.50
N PHE A 25 -13.86 3.92 23.02
CA PHE A 25 -13.10 5.15 22.86
C PHE A 25 -11.73 5.09 23.57
N TYR A 26 -10.79 5.90 23.06
CA TYR A 26 -9.52 6.29 23.71
C TYR A 26 -9.69 6.81 25.15
N ASN A 27 -8.85 6.37 26.12
CA ASN A 27 -7.82 7.22 26.77
C ASN A 27 -7.01 6.54 27.92
N LYS A 28 -5.74 6.96 28.00
CA LYS A 28 -4.82 7.07 29.16
C LYS A 28 -4.32 5.83 29.95
N LEU A 29 -3.02 5.56 29.72
CA LEU A 29 -1.93 5.36 30.70
C LEU A 29 -2.28 4.78 32.08
N THR A 30 -1.74 3.59 32.37
CA THR A 30 -0.87 3.34 33.53
C THR A 30 -0.11 2.02 33.36
N LEU A 31 1.21 2.11 33.44
CA LEU A 31 2.15 1.00 33.32
C LEU A 31 2.22 0.23 34.66
N LYS A 32 1.82 -1.04 34.70
CA LYS A 32 2.21 -1.98 35.76
C LYS A 32 2.60 -3.32 35.17
N TRP A 33 3.89 -3.60 35.26
CA TRP A 33 4.51 -4.88 34.91
C TRP A 33 4.05 -5.97 35.89
N ARG A 34 3.44 -7.04 35.37
CA ARG A 34 3.36 -8.33 36.05
C ARG A 34 3.64 -9.44 35.05
N LEU A 35 4.80 -10.08 35.26
CA LEU A 35 5.27 -11.27 34.56
C LEU A 35 4.29 -12.42 34.78
N TRP A 36 3.68 -12.89 33.69
CA TRP A 36 3.19 -14.27 33.57
C TRP A 36 3.75 -14.83 32.27
N GLY A 37 4.50 -15.93 32.41
CA GLY A 37 5.19 -16.61 31.32
C GLY A 37 4.21 -17.02 30.24
N SER A 38 4.37 -16.41 29.07
CA SER A 38 3.86 -16.94 27.82
C SER A 38 5.08 -17.35 27.02
N THR A 39 5.21 -18.66 26.80
CA THR A 39 6.17 -19.23 25.86
C THR A 39 5.87 -18.64 24.49
N ILE A 40 6.62 -17.61 24.10
CA ILE A 40 6.62 -17.11 22.73
C ILE A 40 7.27 -18.23 21.92
N VAL A 41 6.43 -19.04 21.27
CA VAL A 41 6.88 -19.90 20.18
C VAL A 41 7.31 -18.93 19.09
N GLY A 42 8.62 -18.68 19.03
CA GLY A 42 9.26 -17.89 17.99
C GLY A 42 8.89 -18.51 16.65
N PHE A 43 8.04 -17.80 15.90
CA PHE A 43 7.82 -18.05 14.49
C PHE A 43 9.15 -17.82 13.76
N PHE A 44 9.88 -18.90 13.49
CA PHE A 44 10.74 -18.95 12.33
C PHE A 44 9.81 -19.12 11.12
N LEU A 45 9.24 -18.00 10.64
CA LEU A 45 8.86 -17.92 9.24
C LEU A 45 10.15 -18.13 8.45
N CYS A 46 10.18 -19.16 7.60
CA CYS A 46 11.24 -19.30 6.61
C CYS A 46 11.43 -17.95 5.91
N ALA A 47 12.63 -17.40 6.04
CA ALA A 47 13.10 -16.30 5.22
C ALA A 47 12.94 -16.70 3.74
N GLY A 48 12.01 -16.08 3.02
CA GLY A 48 11.81 -16.40 1.60
C GLY A 48 10.54 -15.92 0.91
N ALA A 49 9.56 -15.34 1.61
CA ALA A 49 8.32 -14.85 1.00
C ALA A 49 8.08 -13.36 1.26
N GLN A 50 9.08 -12.51 0.99
CA GLN A 50 8.83 -11.08 0.77
C GLN A 50 8.46 -10.89 -0.71
N GLY A 51 7.26 -10.36 -0.98
CA GLY A 51 6.77 -10.07 -2.32
C GLY A 51 6.38 -11.30 -3.17
N ALA A 52 5.48 -12.18 -2.69
CA ALA A 52 5.03 -13.34 -3.48
C ALA A 52 3.94 -12.96 -4.49
N GLN A 53 4.21 -13.18 -5.78
CA GLN A 53 3.23 -12.96 -6.85
C GLN A 53 2.61 -14.27 -7.31
N TYR A 54 1.31 -14.24 -7.57
CA TYR A 54 0.51 -15.34 -8.09
C TYR A 54 -0.29 -14.92 -9.32
N SER A 55 -0.64 -15.90 -10.14
CA SER A 55 -1.63 -15.76 -11.21
C SER A 55 -2.58 -16.94 -11.19
N GLY A 56 -3.80 -16.72 -11.64
CA GLY A 56 -4.82 -17.77 -11.63
C GLY A 56 -6.21 -17.22 -11.87
N THR A 57 -7.21 -17.75 -11.18
CA THR A 57 -8.60 -17.39 -11.43
C THR A 57 -9.38 -17.07 -10.16
N LEU A 58 -10.33 -16.15 -10.31
CA LEU A 58 -11.44 -15.88 -9.41
C LEU A 58 -12.74 -16.20 -10.17
N GLY A 59 -13.41 -17.30 -9.80
CA GLY A 59 -14.39 -17.96 -10.64
C GLY A 59 -13.77 -18.36 -11.98
N LYS A 60 -14.29 -17.78 -13.07
CA LYS A 60 -13.76 -17.98 -14.43
C LYS A 60 -12.86 -16.83 -14.90
N LEU A 61 -12.71 -15.79 -14.10
CA LEU A 61 -12.00 -14.58 -14.50
C LEU A 61 -10.52 -14.69 -14.12
N PRO A 62 -9.59 -14.45 -15.07
CA PRO A 62 -8.17 -14.45 -14.76
C PRO A 62 -7.80 -13.25 -13.88
N ILE A 63 -7.03 -13.52 -12.83
CA ILE A 63 -6.53 -12.51 -11.90
C ILE A 63 -5.03 -12.66 -11.68
N THR A 64 -4.39 -11.53 -11.38
CA THR A 64 -3.06 -11.48 -10.81
C THR A 64 -3.18 -11.03 -9.35
N PHE A 65 -2.44 -11.69 -8.47
CA PHE A 65 -2.53 -11.50 -7.02
C PHE A 65 -1.13 -11.33 -6.45
N GLN A 66 -0.93 -10.37 -5.55
CA GLN A 66 0.35 -10.06 -4.94
C GLN A 66 0.19 -10.04 -3.41
N LEU A 67 1.11 -10.71 -2.73
CA LEU A 67 1.25 -10.70 -1.28
C LEU A 67 2.49 -9.89 -0.89
N ASP A 68 2.37 -9.08 0.16
CA ASP A 68 3.46 -8.30 0.75
C ASP A 68 3.19 -8.10 2.25
N GLU A 69 4.03 -8.70 3.11
CA GLU A 69 4.02 -8.56 4.59
C GLU A 69 2.66 -8.26 5.25
N GLY A 70 1.72 -9.20 5.13
CA GLY A 70 0.40 -9.08 5.77
C GLY A 70 -0.57 -8.15 5.04
N ALA A 71 -0.24 -7.69 3.84
CA ALA A 71 -1.14 -7.05 2.90
C ALA A 71 -1.23 -7.87 1.61
N ALA A 72 -2.28 -7.60 0.85
CA ALA A 72 -2.44 -8.18 -0.47
C ALA A 72 -3.04 -7.14 -1.42
N LEU A 73 -2.78 -7.31 -2.70
CA LEU A 73 -3.55 -6.66 -3.74
C LEU A 73 -3.83 -7.67 -4.85
N TYR A 74 -4.86 -7.39 -5.64
CA TYR A 74 -5.11 -8.15 -6.84
C TYR A 74 -5.62 -7.24 -7.96
N PHE A 75 -5.67 -7.77 -9.18
CA PHE A 75 -6.50 -7.19 -10.22
C PHE A 75 -7.05 -8.27 -11.12
N TYR A 76 -8.18 -7.97 -11.76
CA TYR A 76 -8.63 -8.71 -12.92
C TYR A 76 -7.76 -8.37 -14.13
N ASP A 77 -7.24 -9.38 -14.82
CA ASP A 77 -6.29 -9.18 -15.93
C ASP A 77 -6.91 -8.40 -17.10
N ARG A 78 -8.25 -8.39 -17.20
CA ARG A 78 -8.97 -7.57 -18.17
C ARG A 78 -8.90 -6.07 -17.88
N TYR A 79 -8.85 -5.68 -16.60
CA TYR A 79 -8.91 -4.28 -16.17
C TYR A 79 -7.56 -3.74 -15.71
N ARG A 80 -6.69 -4.61 -15.17
CA ARG A 80 -5.33 -4.29 -14.68
C ARG A 80 -5.30 -3.07 -13.77
N THR A 81 -6.35 -2.89 -12.97
CA THR A 81 -6.45 -1.83 -11.97
C THR A 81 -6.31 -2.50 -10.62
N PRO A 82 -5.21 -2.23 -9.88
CA PRO A 82 -4.99 -2.83 -8.56
C PRO A 82 -6.15 -2.53 -7.61
N ILE A 83 -6.50 -3.53 -6.82
CA ILE A 83 -7.48 -3.49 -5.75
C ILE A 83 -6.74 -3.94 -4.50
N ASP A 84 -6.55 -3.01 -3.56
CA ASP A 84 -5.93 -3.30 -2.27
C ASP A 84 -6.87 -4.16 -1.43
N LEU A 85 -6.28 -5.04 -0.64
CA LEU A 85 -6.98 -5.90 0.29
C LEU A 85 -6.42 -5.73 1.70
N ASP A 86 -7.31 -5.51 2.64
CA ASP A 86 -6.97 -5.45 4.05
C ASP A 86 -6.81 -6.86 4.60
N SER A 87 -5.77 -7.12 5.39
CA SER A 87 -5.69 -8.40 6.09
C SER A 87 -6.63 -8.45 7.28
N ALA A 88 -7.12 -9.65 7.56
CA ALA A 88 -7.88 -9.94 8.76
C ALA A 88 -7.35 -11.21 9.43
N PRO A 89 -7.58 -11.37 10.75
CA PRO A 89 -7.22 -12.60 11.45
C PRO A 89 -7.88 -13.82 10.80
N SER A 90 -7.09 -14.85 10.54
CA SER A 90 -7.57 -16.13 10.02
C SER A 90 -7.55 -17.20 11.12
N VAL A 91 -8.45 -18.18 11.01
CA VAL A 91 -8.51 -19.34 11.92
C VAL A 91 -8.00 -20.57 11.18
N GLY A 92 -6.96 -21.20 11.73
CA GLY A 92 -6.37 -22.43 11.20
C GLY A 92 -4.96 -22.22 10.65
N GLN A 93 -4.17 -23.29 10.68
CA GLN A 93 -2.83 -23.27 10.09
C GLN A 93 -2.95 -23.07 8.57
N ASN A 94 -2.11 -22.20 8.01
CA ASN A 94 -2.04 -21.89 6.57
C ASN A 94 -3.30 -21.23 5.97
N ALA A 95 -4.21 -20.73 6.80
CA ALA A 95 -5.35 -19.95 6.35
C ALA A 95 -4.96 -18.47 6.21
N LEU A 96 -5.46 -17.82 5.16
CA LEU A 96 -5.32 -16.38 4.93
C LEU A 96 -6.73 -15.80 4.72
N LEU A 97 -7.00 -14.68 5.37
CA LEU A 97 -8.23 -13.92 5.19
C LEU A 97 -7.88 -12.50 4.76
N PHE A 98 -8.46 -12.08 3.63
CA PHE A 98 -8.33 -10.71 3.15
C PHE A 98 -9.69 -10.12 2.84
N ILE A 99 -9.86 -8.83 3.12
CA ILE A 99 -11.11 -8.08 2.94
C ILE A 99 -10.93 -7.11 1.78
N GLU A 100 -11.84 -7.21 0.82
CA GLU A 100 -11.99 -6.23 -0.26
C GLU A 100 -12.96 -5.15 0.20
N THR A 101 -12.54 -3.89 0.11
CA THR A 101 -13.36 -2.73 0.48
C THR A 101 -13.72 -1.88 -0.74
N ASN A 102 -14.83 -1.16 -0.66
CA ASN A 102 -15.20 -0.17 -1.66
C ASN A 102 -14.47 1.18 -1.42
N ALA A 103 -14.77 2.18 -2.26
CA ALA A 103 -14.16 3.51 -2.15
C ALA A 103 -14.44 4.24 -0.82
N GLU A 104 -15.50 3.84 -0.10
CA GLU A 104 -15.82 4.38 1.23
C GLU A 104 -15.20 3.55 2.38
N GLY A 105 -14.37 2.54 2.06
CA GLY A 105 -13.74 1.65 3.03
C GLY A 105 -14.68 0.60 3.63
N LYS A 106 -15.85 0.37 3.03
CA LYS A 106 -16.80 -0.64 3.50
C LYS A 106 -16.49 -2.01 2.88
N PRO A 107 -16.51 -3.11 3.66
CA PRO A 107 -16.33 -4.44 3.12
C PRO A 107 -17.36 -4.79 2.05
N VAL A 108 -16.89 -5.31 0.92
CA VAL A 108 -17.72 -5.79 -0.20
C VAL A 108 -17.46 -7.25 -0.54
N GLY A 109 -16.27 -7.75 -0.21
CA GLY A 109 -15.88 -9.13 -0.45
C GLY A 109 -14.83 -9.63 0.53
N GLU A 110 -14.71 -10.94 0.62
CA GLU A 110 -13.73 -11.61 1.48
C GLU A 110 -13.04 -12.74 0.72
N PHE A 111 -11.71 -12.74 0.69
CA PHE A 111 -10.91 -13.86 0.21
C PHE A 111 -10.58 -14.79 1.37
N HIS A 112 -11.12 -16.00 1.31
CA HIS A 112 -10.82 -17.10 2.23
C HIS A 112 -9.88 -18.07 1.52
N LEU A 113 -8.58 -17.97 1.80
CA LEU A 113 -7.54 -18.72 1.09
C LEU A 113 -6.81 -19.69 2.02
N GLN A 114 -6.33 -20.79 1.44
CA GLN A 114 -5.43 -21.73 2.09
C GLN A 114 -4.15 -21.87 1.27
N VAL A 115 -3.02 -21.88 1.96
CA VAL A 115 -1.72 -22.20 1.36
C VAL A 115 -1.60 -23.71 1.19
N ASN A 116 -1.56 -24.17 -0.06
CA ASN A 116 -1.37 -25.57 -0.42
C ASN A 116 -0.07 -25.73 -1.23
N GLY A 117 1.02 -26.04 -0.52
CA GLY A 117 2.37 -25.98 -1.08
C GLY A 117 2.69 -24.55 -1.52
N GLN A 118 2.99 -24.34 -2.80
CA GLN A 118 3.22 -23.01 -3.38
C GLN A 118 1.96 -22.39 -3.98
N ARG A 119 0.80 -23.04 -3.90
CA ARG A 119 -0.47 -22.54 -4.46
C ARG A 119 -1.32 -21.92 -3.38
N LEU A 120 -2.21 -21.00 -3.78
CA LEU A 120 -3.30 -20.53 -2.93
C LEU A 120 -4.61 -21.04 -3.52
N VAL A 121 -5.42 -21.68 -2.70
CA VAL A 121 -6.73 -22.20 -3.10
C VAL A 121 -7.78 -21.78 -2.09
N GLY A 122 -9.00 -21.50 -2.55
CA GLY A 122 -10.05 -21.05 -1.65
C GLY A 122 -11.25 -20.49 -2.40
N TYR A 123 -11.86 -19.46 -1.82
CA TYR A 123 -12.98 -18.77 -2.44
C TYR A 123 -13.00 -17.29 -2.06
N TRP A 124 -13.65 -16.50 -2.89
CA TRP A 124 -14.09 -15.15 -2.57
C TRP A 124 -15.58 -15.19 -2.24
N CYS A 125 -16.01 -14.46 -1.22
CA CYS A 125 -17.40 -14.34 -0.81
C CYS A 125 -17.87 -12.88 -0.94
N ASN A 126 -19.00 -12.64 -1.60
CA ASN A 126 -19.65 -11.34 -1.59
C ASN A 126 -20.32 -11.12 -0.22
N VAL A 127 -19.96 -10.04 0.47
CA VAL A 127 -20.48 -9.77 1.83
C VAL A 127 -22.01 -9.56 1.85
N LYS A 128 -22.58 -8.99 0.78
CA LYS A 128 -24.01 -8.67 0.69
C LYS A 128 -24.86 -9.84 0.21
N THR A 129 -24.41 -10.54 -0.83
CA THR A 129 -25.21 -11.59 -1.48
C THR A 129 -24.85 -13.00 -1.00
N HIS A 130 -23.74 -13.14 -0.27
CA HIS A 130 -23.15 -14.43 0.13
C HIS A 130 -22.83 -15.34 -1.06
N GLN A 131 -22.70 -14.76 -2.26
CA GLN A 131 -22.27 -15.51 -3.43
C GLN A 131 -20.78 -15.86 -3.30
N HIS A 132 -20.45 -17.12 -3.57
CA HIS A 132 -19.08 -17.60 -3.56
C HIS A 132 -18.53 -17.77 -4.98
N LEU A 133 -17.27 -17.40 -5.17
CA LEU A 133 -16.49 -17.65 -6.39
C LEU A 133 -15.22 -18.41 -6.00
N SER A 134 -14.92 -19.52 -6.67
CA SER A 134 -13.70 -20.28 -6.39
C SER A 134 -12.44 -19.48 -6.72
N VAL A 135 -11.38 -19.67 -5.93
CA VAL A 135 -10.08 -19.03 -6.15
C VAL A 135 -9.01 -20.10 -6.29
N HIS A 136 -8.25 -20.04 -7.38
CA HIS A 136 -7.14 -20.94 -7.65
C HIS A 136 -5.96 -20.15 -8.18
N LEU A 137 -4.88 -20.08 -7.40
CA LEU A 137 -3.71 -19.27 -7.69
C LEU A 137 -2.46 -20.13 -7.63
N LYS A 138 -1.56 -19.93 -8.60
CA LYS A 138 -0.23 -20.54 -8.66
C LYS A 138 0.84 -19.45 -8.67
N PRO A 139 2.09 -19.74 -8.27
CA PRO A 139 3.17 -18.77 -8.37
C PRO A 139 3.25 -18.20 -9.79
N SER A 140 3.38 -16.87 -9.86
CA SER A 140 3.55 -16.17 -11.12
C SER A 140 4.98 -16.34 -11.63
N THR A 141 5.12 -16.46 -12.95
CA THR A 141 6.42 -16.46 -13.64
C THR A 141 6.71 -15.11 -14.29
N ASP A 142 5.93 -14.07 -13.99
CA ASP A 142 6.10 -12.75 -14.57
C ASP A 142 7.39 -12.09 -14.04
N PRO A 143 8.39 -11.82 -14.92
CA PRO A 143 9.69 -11.32 -14.50
C PRO A 143 9.72 -9.81 -14.25
N ARG A 144 8.58 -9.12 -14.42
CA ARG A 144 8.46 -7.65 -14.36
C ARG A 144 8.39 -7.09 -12.93
N GLY A 145 8.55 -7.92 -11.90
CA GLY A 145 8.62 -7.47 -10.51
C GLY A 145 7.25 -7.13 -9.91
N VAL A 146 7.28 -6.47 -8.76
CA VAL A 146 6.15 -6.27 -7.84
C VAL A 146 5.14 -5.29 -8.41
N ILE A 147 3.87 -5.67 -8.41
CA ILE A 147 2.77 -4.78 -8.78
C ILE A 147 2.60 -3.72 -7.70
N GLN A 148 2.44 -2.47 -8.11
CA GLN A 148 2.18 -1.36 -7.19
C GLN A 148 0.67 -1.15 -7.02
N SER A 149 0.23 -0.78 -5.83
CA SER A 149 -1.17 -0.46 -5.54
C SER A 149 -1.66 0.78 -6.27
N SER A 150 -0.80 1.79 -6.43
CA SER A 150 -1.11 2.96 -7.24
C SER A 150 -1.02 2.68 -8.74
N SER A 151 -1.95 3.26 -9.51
CA SER A 151 -1.94 3.19 -10.97
C SER A 151 -2.42 4.48 -11.61
N PHE A 152 -2.07 4.69 -12.87
CA PHE A 152 -2.65 5.73 -13.70
C PHE A 152 -3.98 5.26 -14.30
N LYS A 153 -4.73 6.20 -14.89
CA LYS A 153 -5.99 5.88 -15.59
C LYS A 153 -5.82 4.77 -16.64
N ASN A 154 -4.80 4.86 -17.48
CA ASN A 154 -4.56 3.94 -18.59
C ASN A 154 -3.35 3.02 -18.41
N ARG A 155 -2.58 3.17 -17.32
CA ARG A 155 -1.35 2.43 -17.09
C ARG A 155 -1.29 1.92 -15.66
N TYR A 156 -0.79 0.71 -15.47
CA TYR A 156 -0.44 0.20 -14.14
C TYR A 156 1.07 0.11 -14.01
N ILE A 157 1.54 -0.04 -12.78
CA ILE A 157 2.95 0.11 -12.44
C ILE A 157 3.47 -1.19 -11.86
N ARG A 158 4.62 -1.61 -12.35
CA ARG A 158 5.44 -2.64 -11.70
C ARG A 158 6.81 -2.07 -11.36
N VAL A 159 7.39 -2.56 -10.26
CA VAL A 159 8.73 -2.19 -9.83
C VAL A 159 9.56 -3.45 -9.65
N LYS A 160 10.74 -3.46 -10.27
CA LYS A 160 11.73 -4.52 -10.16
C LYS A 160 12.96 -4.00 -9.46
N CYS A 161 13.35 -4.63 -8.37
CA CYS A 161 14.62 -4.35 -7.71
C CYS A 161 15.80 -4.83 -8.57
N LEU A 162 16.81 -3.98 -8.72
CA LEU A 162 18.07 -4.27 -9.40
C LEU A 162 19.24 -3.97 -8.46
N GLN A 163 20.43 -4.48 -8.78
CA GLN A 163 21.64 -4.06 -8.07
C GLN A 163 21.87 -2.57 -8.34
N GLY A 164 21.90 -1.75 -7.28
CA GLY A 164 22.14 -0.31 -7.37
C GLY A 164 20.91 0.56 -7.69
N GLY A 165 19.69 0.01 -7.69
CA GLY A 165 18.47 0.83 -7.84
C GLY A 165 17.21 0.02 -8.12
N ALA A 166 16.16 0.70 -8.58
CA ALA A 166 14.92 0.05 -8.98
C ALA A 166 14.54 0.44 -10.41
N GLN A 167 13.99 -0.51 -11.13
CA GLN A 167 13.41 -0.29 -12.45
C GLN A 167 11.90 -0.19 -12.30
N MET A 168 11.36 0.98 -12.60
CA MET A 168 9.92 1.20 -12.68
C MET A 168 9.45 1.01 -14.12
N MET A 169 8.42 0.19 -14.28
CA MET A 169 7.77 -0.11 -15.55
C MET A 169 6.33 0.40 -15.50
N MET A 170 5.98 1.25 -16.47
CA MET A 170 4.60 1.66 -16.71
C MET A 170 4.05 0.86 -17.88
N ILE A 171 2.99 0.11 -17.61
CA ILE A 171 2.45 -0.89 -18.54
C ILE A 171 1.02 -0.46 -18.91
N ASP A 172 0.72 -0.46 -20.19
CA ASP A 172 -0.61 -0.10 -20.68
C ASP A 172 -1.67 -1.11 -20.24
N LYS A 173 -2.74 -0.64 -19.60
CA LYS A 173 -3.78 -1.49 -19.03
C LYS A 173 -4.58 -2.24 -20.09
N SER A 174 -4.69 -1.74 -21.32
CA SER A 174 -5.47 -2.38 -22.38
C SER A 174 -4.72 -3.54 -23.03
N SER A 175 -3.42 -3.37 -23.23
CA SER A 175 -2.58 -4.27 -24.03
C SER A 175 -1.58 -5.10 -23.23
N ASP A 176 -1.37 -4.79 -21.96
CA ASP A 176 -0.29 -5.34 -21.11
C ASP A 176 1.13 -5.07 -21.64
N GLN A 177 1.27 -4.12 -22.57
CA GLN A 177 2.56 -3.80 -23.16
C GLN A 177 3.28 -2.72 -22.37
N LEU A 178 4.60 -2.85 -22.26
CA LEU A 178 5.45 -1.84 -21.64
C LEU A 178 5.34 -0.52 -22.44
N SER A 179 4.85 0.52 -21.78
CA SER A 179 4.72 1.86 -22.37
C SER A 179 5.93 2.74 -22.07
N GLN A 180 6.51 2.60 -20.89
CA GLN A 180 7.67 3.37 -20.44
C GLN A 180 8.42 2.63 -19.35
N GLN A 181 9.73 2.80 -19.32
CA GLN A 181 10.62 2.28 -18.29
C GLN A 181 11.53 3.39 -17.78
N LEU A 182 11.74 3.43 -16.47
CA LEU A 182 12.58 4.42 -15.80
C LEU A 182 13.43 3.73 -14.74
N MET A 183 14.70 4.13 -14.64
CA MET A 183 15.48 3.87 -13.43
C MET A 183 15.07 4.89 -12.38
N VAL A 184 14.70 4.40 -11.20
CA VAL A 184 14.24 5.24 -10.09
C VAL A 184 15.05 4.94 -8.85
N GLU A 185 15.26 5.98 -8.06
CA GLU A 185 15.83 5.85 -6.73
C GLU A 185 14.70 5.44 -5.78
N SER A 186 14.85 4.29 -5.15
CA SER A 186 13.88 3.77 -4.19
C SER A 186 14.56 2.83 -3.21
N SER A 187 14.24 2.99 -1.92
CA SER A 187 14.66 2.08 -0.84
C SER A 187 13.71 0.89 -0.66
N ALA A 188 12.49 0.97 -1.20
CA ALA A 188 11.39 0.06 -0.90
C ALA A 188 10.87 -0.66 -2.15
N CYS A 189 11.75 -0.98 -3.11
CA CYS A 189 11.36 -1.54 -4.41
C CYS A 189 10.68 -2.93 -4.34
N GLN A 190 10.78 -3.63 -3.21
CA GLN A 190 10.08 -4.89 -2.95
C GLN A 190 8.65 -4.69 -2.47
N SER A 191 8.29 -3.48 -2.01
CA SER A 191 6.96 -3.21 -1.48
C SER A 191 5.96 -2.85 -2.58
N MET A 192 4.70 -3.24 -2.39
CA MET A 192 3.58 -2.84 -3.24
C MET A 192 3.18 -1.37 -3.10
N TYR A 193 3.60 -0.72 -2.00
CA TYR A 193 3.20 0.65 -1.64
C TYR A 193 4.31 1.69 -1.88
N ASN A 194 5.33 1.33 -2.66
CA ASN A 194 6.45 2.20 -2.95
C ASN A 194 6.05 3.41 -3.81
N VAL A 195 5.15 3.19 -4.78
CA VAL A 195 4.74 4.24 -5.73
C VAL A 195 3.42 4.89 -5.34
N VAL A 196 3.35 6.22 -5.42
CA VAL A 196 2.10 6.99 -5.32
C VAL A 196 1.94 7.92 -6.51
N VAL A 197 0.79 7.82 -7.18
CA VAL A 197 0.40 8.65 -8.33
C VAL A 197 -0.40 9.86 -7.83
N GLY A 198 -0.09 11.04 -8.37
CA GLY A 198 -0.77 12.29 -8.02
C GLY A 198 -0.33 13.42 -8.94
N ASP A 199 -0.98 14.58 -8.86
CA ASP A 199 -0.53 15.80 -9.53
C ASP A 199 0.26 16.65 -8.52
N TYR A 200 1.59 16.68 -8.64
CA TYR A 200 2.46 17.31 -7.64
C TYR A 200 2.87 18.73 -8.00
N ASN A 201 2.59 19.18 -9.23
CA ASN A 201 2.85 20.54 -9.71
C ASN A 201 1.59 21.33 -10.11
N PHE A 202 0.41 20.74 -9.90
CA PHE A 202 -0.91 21.32 -10.14
C PHE A 202 -1.16 21.70 -11.60
N ASP A 203 -0.57 20.96 -12.54
CA ASP A 203 -0.64 21.19 -13.98
C ASP A 203 -1.70 20.34 -14.70
N GLY A 204 -2.40 19.46 -13.95
CA GLY A 204 -3.45 18.57 -14.45
C GLY A 204 -2.93 17.26 -15.05
N PHE A 205 -1.62 17.04 -15.08
CA PHE A 205 -1.02 15.77 -15.47
C PHE A 205 -0.68 14.92 -14.25
N ALA A 206 -0.85 13.60 -14.41
CA ALA A 206 -0.51 12.67 -13.35
C ALA A 206 1.01 12.43 -13.34
N ASP A 207 1.62 12.79 -12.22
CA ASP A 207 2.98 12.52 -11.79
C ASP A 207 3.05 11.24 -10.94
N PHE A 208 4.24 10.90 -10.46
CA PHE A 208 4.39 9.89 -9.43
C PHE A 208 5.55 10.19 -8.47
N SER A 209 5.48 9.57 -7.29
CA SER A 209 6.59 9.55 -6.33
C SER A 209 6.94 8.12 -5.94
N THR A 210 8.20 7.88 -5.56
CA THR A 210 8.69 6.63 -4.97
C THR A 210 9.13 6.87 -3.53
N SER A 211 9.19 5.82 -2.71
CA SER A 211 9.73 5.91 -1.35
C SER A 211 11.19 6.34 -1.36
N GLY A 212 11.52 7.37 -0.58
CA GLY A 212 12.89 7.86 -0.40
C GLY A 212 13.71 6.97 0.53
N GLN A 213 15.01 7.25 0.67
CA GLN A 213 15.91 6.44 1.49
C GLN A 213 15.91 6.80 2.98
N TYR A 214 15.40 7.99 3.34
CA TYR A 214 15.58 8.54 4.67
C TYR A 214 14.25 8.70 5.42
N PHE A 215 14.20 8.13 6.61
CA PHE A 215 13.10 8.25 7.57
C PHE A 215 13.69 8.50 8.95
N ALA A 216 13.18 9.51 9.66
CA ALA A 216 13.63 9.82 11.03
C ALA A 216 12.43 10.26 11.86
N GLY A 217 11.97 9.38 12.75
CA GLY A 217 10.74 9.59 13.50
C GLY A 217 9.56 9.81 12.54
N PRO A 218 8.80 10.91 12.67
CA PRO A 218 7.66 11.20 11.79
C PRO A 218 8.06 11.79 10.44
N ASN A 219 9.36 12.04 10.20
CA ASN A 219 9.81 12.59 8.92
C ASN A 219 9.90 11.50 7.86
N THR A 220 9.26 11.74 6.72
CA THR A 220 9.30 10.85 5.56
C THR A 220 9.89 11.57 4.35
N THR A 221 10.62 10.85 3.50
CA THR A 221 11.14 11.38 2.23
C THR A 221 10.57 10.58 1.06
N ARG A 222 10.35 11.26 -0.07
CA ARG A 222 9.95 10.65 -1.33
C ARG A 222 10.69 11.29 -2.49
N ASN A 223 10.94 10.51 -3.53
CA ASN A 223 11.51 10.97 -4.78
C ASN A 223 10.38 11.25 -5.77
N TYR A 224 10.30 12.46 -6.29
CA TYR A 224 9.21 12.91 -7.15
C TYR A 224 9.63 12.98 -8.61
N TYR A 225 8.75 12.50 -9.48
CA TYR A 225 8.96 12.45 -10.92
C TYR A 225 7.79 13.14 -11.62
N LEU A 226 8.06 14.33 -12.17
CA LEU A 226 7.04 15.15 -12.81
C LEU A 226 6.94 14.81 -14.30
N TYR A 227 5.71 14.72 -14.81
CA TYR A 227 5.46 14.50 -16.22
C TYR A 227 5.81 15.75 -17.03
N GLN A 228 6.41 15.56 -18.20
CA GLN A 228 6.75 16.61 -19.14
C GLN A 228 5.92 16.43 -20.41
N PRO A 229 4.76 17.09 -20.55
CA PRO A 229 3.82 16.83 -21.65
C PRO A 229 4.45 16.97 -23.04
N GLN A 230 5.32 17.96 -23.22
CA GLN A 230 6.01 18.21 -24.49
C GLN A 230 6.94 17.06 -24.89
N LYS A 231 7.59 16.41 -23.91
CA LYS A 231 8.55 15.33 -24.13
C LYS A 231 7.94 13.94 -23.90
N LYS A 232 6.70 13.89 -23.41
CA LYS A 232 5.95 12.67 -23.06
C LYS A 232 6.72 11.73 -22.14
N GLN A 233 7.49 12.28 -21.21
CA GLN A 233 8.35 11.53 -20.29
C GLN A 233 8.27 12.09 -18.88
N TYR A 234 8.71 11.33 -17.88
CA TYR A 234 8.82 11.81 -16.51
C TYR A 234 10.26 12.23 -16.21
N ARG A 235 10.41 13.25 -15.36
CA ARG A 235 11.71 13.77 -14.93
C ARG A 235 11.77 13.86 -13.41
N PHE A 236 12.85 13.37 -12.83
CA PHE A 236 13.15 13.55 -11.41
C PHE A 236 13.18 15.05 -11.04
N ASN A 237 12.46 15.41 -9.98
CA ASN A 237 12.41 16.77 -9.47
C ASN A 237 13.18 16.88 -8.16
N GLN A 238 14.39 17.41 -8.24
CA GLN A 238 15.29 17.56 -7.09
C GLN A 238 14.72 18.49 -6.02
N ALA A 239 14.13 19.63 -6.40
CA ALA A 239 13.62 20.62 -5.46
C ALA A 239 12.54 20.03 -4.54
N LEU A 240 11.59 19.29 -5.11
CA LEU A 240 10.52 18.63 -4.35
C LEU A 240 11.05 17.43 -3.56
N SER A 241 11.98 16.66 -4.12
CA SER A 241 12.55 15.46 -3.49
C SER A 241 13.50 15.75 -2.33
N MET A 242 13.99 17.00 -2.20
CA MET A 242 14.80 17.44 -1.06
C MET A 242 13.97 17.85 0.17
N LEU A 243 12.65 17.99 0.02
CA LEU A 243 11.76 18.34 1.11
C LEU A 243 11.29 17.11 1.88
N VAL A 244 10.83 17.33 3.11
CA VAL A 244 10.40 16.25 4.02
C VAL A 244 8.91 16.34 4.34
N THR A 245 8.27 15.18 4.48
CA THR A 245 6.87 15.00 4.88
C THR A 245 5.94 15.95 4.13
N LEU A 246 5.82 15.73 2.82
CA LEU A 246 5.04 16.61 1.97
C LEU A 246 3.55 16.30 2.00
N SER A 247 2.75 17.36 1.92
CA SER A 247 1.33 17.29 1.59
C SER A 247 1.00 18.29 0.48
N PHE A 248 0.03 17.93 -0.36
CA PHE A 248 -0.32 18.67 -1.58
C PHE A 248 -1.79 19.09 -1.52
N ASN A 249 -2.05 20.39 -1.38
CA ASN A 249 -3.40 20.93 -1.43
C ASN A 249 -3.73 21.33 -2.88
N GLN A 250 -4.55 20.52 -3.54
CA GLN A 250 -4.95 20.73 -4.94
C GLN A 250 -5.77 22.01 -5.15
N GLN A 251 -6.61 22.39 -4.17
CA GLN A 251 -7.48 23.55 -4.28
C GLN A 251 -6.70 24.86 -4.15
N SER A 252 -5.84 24.98 -3.14
CA SER A 252 -5.04 26.18 -2.90
C SER A 252 -3.73 26.22 -3.69
N LYS A 253 -3.37 25.10 -4.34
CA LYS A 253 -2.10 24.87 -5.03
C LYS A 253 -0.88 25.14 -4.13
N ILE A 254 -0.94 24.63 -2.90
CA ILE A 254 0.12 24.74 -1.90
C ILE A 254 0.74 23.37 -1.68
N VAL A 255 2.07 23.33 -1.69
CA VAL A 255 2.84 22.20 -1.15
C VAL A 255 3.28 22.58 0.26
N THR A 256 3.01 21.73 1.24
CA THR A 256 3.45 21.93 2.63
C THR A 256 4.50 20.89 2.97
N SER A 257 5.66 21.33 3.48
CA SER A 257 6.68 20.46 4.06
C SER A 257 6.67 20.58 5.58
N THR A 258 6.65 19.44 6.26
CA THR A 258 6.71 19.38 7.73
C THR A 258 7.98 18.64 8.16
N ASN A 259 8.83 19.30 8.93
CA ASN A 259 10.02 18.68 9.51
C ASN A 259 9.94 18.75 11.04
N GLN A 260 10.07 17.60 11.68
CA GLN A 260 10.14 17.49 13.13
C GLN A 260 11.54 17.07 13.57
N CYS A 261 12.11 17.79 14.53
CA CYS A 261 13.36 17.40 15.18
C CYS A 261 13.12 17.02 16.64
N CYS A 262 14.11 16.31 17.21
CA CYS A 262 14.42 16.44 18.63
C CYS A 262 13.24 15.94 19.50
N ALA A 263 12.70 14.77 19.13
CA ALA A 263 11.49 14.17 19.73
C ALA A 263 10.26 15.11 19.75
N GLY A 264 10.13 15.99 18.74
CA GLY A 264 9.02 16.92 18.66
C GLY A 264 9.18 18.19 19.49
N ARG A 265 10.41 18.51 19.94
CA ARG A 265 10.71 19.78 20.59
C ARG A 265 10.67 20.95 19.60
N SER A 266 10.94 20.69 18.32
CA SER A 266 10.91 21.68 17.25
C SER A 266 10.23 21.09 16.02
N ILE A 267 9.31 21.84 15.43
CA ILE A 267 8.59 21.47 14.21
C ILE A 267 8.61 22.68 13.27
N SER A 268 9.13 22.53 12.06
CA SER A 268 8.97 23.54 11.02
C SER A 268 7.90 23.11 10.02
N VAL A 269 7.07 24.08 9.65
CA VAL A 269 6.07 23.93 8.59
C VAL A 269 6.38 25.00 7.55
N ASP A 270 6.70 24.58 6.33
CA ASP A 270 7.02 25.45 5.20
C ASP A 270 5.99 25.28 4.10
N HIS A 271 5.55 26.40 3.51
CA HIS A 271 4.59 26.42 2.42
C HIS A 271 5.26 26.87 1.13
N TYR A 272 4.99 26.15 0.04
CA TYR A 272 5.56 26.39 -1.26
C TYR A 272 4.46 26.52 -2.33
N ARG A 273 4.76 27.29 -3.37
CA ARG A 273 3.96 27.40 -4.60
C ARG A 273 4.83 27.17 -5.82
N TRP A 274 4.24 26.60 -6.86
CA TRP A 274 4.83 26.60 -8.19
C TRP A 274 4.65 27.97 -8.83
N GLN A 275 5.76 28.57 -9.26
CA GLN A 275 5.81 29.86 -9.95
C GLN A 275 6.75 29.71 -11.16
N ALA A 276 6.22 29.88 -12.37
CA ALA A 276 6.99 29.69 -13.61
C ALA A 276 7.76 28.36 -13.67
N ASN A 277 7.12 27.25 -13.26
CA ASN A 277 7.70 25.89 -13.17
C ASN A 277 8.81 25.72 -12.12
N GLU A 278 8.97 26.67 -11.20
CA GLU A 278 9.88 26.58 -10.07
C GLU A 278 9.09 26.49 -8.76
N LEU A 279 9.52 25.61 -7.85
CA LEU A 279 8.95 25.51 -6.51
C LEU A 279 9.57 26.59 -5.62
N LYS A 280 8.77 27.55 -5.16
CA LYS A 280 9.23 28.67 -4.32
C LYS A 280 8.53 28.65 -2.97
N GLN A 281 9.31 28.82 -1.90
CA GLN A 281 8.75 29.00 -0.56
C GLN A 281 8.02 30.34 -0.50
N VAL A 282 6.79 30.33 0.00
CA VAL A 282 5.93 31.52 0.12
C VAL A 282 5.63 31.90 1.56
N ASP A 283 5.71 30.94 2.49
CA ASP A 283 5.49 31.16 3.92
C ASP A 283 6.18 30.04 4.73
N GLY A 284 6.28 30.23 6.05
CA GLY A 284 6.70 29.19 6.97
C GLY A 284 6.64 29.62 8.43
N VAL A 285 6.46 28.64 9.31
CA VAL A 285 6.39 28.82 10.76
C VAL A 285 7.25 27.78 11.47
N CYS A 286 7.80 28.17 12.62
CA CYS A 286 8.50 27.27 13.52
C CYS A 286 7.68 27.12 14.80
N TYR A 287 7.40 25.89 15.22
CA TYR A 287 6.81 25.59 16.52
C TYR A 287 7.90 25.05 17.44
N LYS A 288 8.02 25.62 18.64
CA LYS A 288 8.91 25.10 19.69
C LYS A 288 8.12 24.79 20.95
N ARG A 289 8.49 23.70 21.62
CA ARG A 289 7.96 23.43 22.96
C ARG A 289 8.46 24.46 23.96
N ASN A 290 7.55 25.10 24.69
CA ASN A 290 7.87 25.89 25.87
C ASN A 290 8.13 24.96 27.08
N ASP A 291 8.37 25.56 28.25
CA ASP A 291 8.64 24.83 29.48
C ASP A 291 7.43 24.05 30.00
N ASP A 292 6.21 24.48 29.64
CA ASP A 292 4.96 23.76 29.91
C ASP A 292 4.73 22.57 28.94
N GLY A 293 5.62 22.39 27.96
CA GLY A 293 5.55 21.33 26.96
C GLY A 293 4.64 21.62 25.76
N GLU A 294 4.04 22.81 25.69
CA GLU A 294 3.15 23.25 24.61
C GLU A 294 3.92 23.78 23.40
N LEU A 295 3.41 23.51 22.20
CA LEU A 295 3.98 24.04 20.96
C LEU A 295 3.58 25.50 20.74
N VAL A 296 4.55 26.40 20.79
CA VAL A 296 4.35 27.83 20.57
C VAL A 296 4.94 28.23 19.22
N ALA A 297 4.15 28.95 18.42
CA ALA A 297 4.59 29.49 17.14
C ALA A 297 5.68 30.57 17.33
N LYS A 298 6.71 30.50 16.49
CA LYS A 298 7.85 31.40 16.41
C LYS A 298 8.15 31.68 14.94
N ALA A 299 8.90 32.75 14.68
CA ALA A 299 9.42 33.05 13.35
C ALA A 299 10.19 31.83 12.80
N ARG A 300 10.04 31.55 11.50
CA ARG A 300 10.60 30.34 10.86
C ARG A 300 12.09 30.13 11.12
N LYS A 301 12.86 31.23 11.20
CA LYS A 301 14.29 31.25 11.50
C LYS A 301 14.65 30.61 12.84
N ALA A 302 13.71 30.49 13.77
CA ALA A 302 13.97 29.87 15.06
C ALA A 302 14.23 28.35 14.97
N CYS A 303 13.83 27.71 13.88
CA CYS A 303 14.04 26.27 13.65
C CYS A 303 15.34 25.96 12.88
N TYR A 304 16.17 26.97 12.59
CA TYR A 304 17.47 26.84 11.93
C TYR A 304 18.60 27.24 12.89
#